data_AF-A0A2E3WXH1-F1
#
_entry.id   AF-A0A2E3WXH1-F1
#
_cell.length_a   1.000
_cell.length_b   1.000
_cell.length_c   1.000
_cell.angle_alpha   90.00
_cell.angle_beta   90.00
_cell.angle_gamma   90.00
#
_symmetry.space_group_name_H-M   'P 1'
#
loop_
_entity.id
_entity.type
_entity.pdbx_description
1 polymer ?
#
loop_
_entity_poly.entity_id
_entity_poly.type
_entity_poly.pdbx_seq_one_letter_code
_entity_poly.pdbx_strand_id
1 'polypeptide(L)' 'MNRGMYIFIGVGIELAFLVIGALYLGETIDKEYELRGLGQAGLLLVVFVGWVIHFIVLLKRFQDQLKDQSESE' A
#
# COMPACT_ATOMS: atom_id res chain seq x y z
N MET A 1 17.15 2.84 -17.60
CA MET A 1 15.83 2.85 -16.96
C MET A 1 16.01 3.23 -15.49
N ASN A 2 15.39 4.32 -15.03
CA ASN A 2 15.72 4.96 -13.74
C ASN A 2 15.20 4.14 -12.55
N ARG A 3 16.02 3.93 -11.50
CA ARG A 3 15.64 3.15 -10.29
C ARG A 3 14.34 3.65 -9.64
N GLY A 4 14.13 4.97 -9.59
CA GLY A 4 12.90 5.57 -9.05
C GLY A 4 11.63 5.17 -9.81
N MET A 5 11.72 4.90 -11.11
CA MET A 5 10.56 4.48 -11.91
C MET A 5 10.08 3.08 -11.51
N TYR A 6 11.00 2.15 -11.27
CA TYR A 6 10.65 0.79 -10.81
C TYR A 6 10.01 0.80 -9.42
N ILE A 7 10.53 1.62 -8.51
CA ILE A 7 9.97 1.77 -7.16
C ILE A 7 8.55 2.34 -7.24
N PHE A 8 8.35 3.39 -8.04
CA PHE A 8 7.03 3.99 -8.22
C PHE A 8 6.01 3.00 -8.80
N ILE A 9 6.40 2.26 -9.85
CA ILE A 9 5.55 1.22 -10.46
C ILE A 9 5.25 0.11 -9.44
N GLY A 10 6.25 -0.34 -8.68
CA GLY A 10 6.08 -1.38 -7.66
C GLY A 10 5.08 -0.97 -6.58
N VAL A 11 5.18 0.26 -6.08
CA VAL A 11 4.26 0.83 -5.08
C VAL A 11 2.83 0.94 -5.62
N GLY A 12 2.65 1.35 -6.88
CA GLY A 12 1.34 1.40 -7.52
C GLY A 12 0.69 0.02 -7.69
N ILE A 13 1.49 -0.98 -8.08
CA ILE A 13 1.05 -2.37 -8.21
C ILE A 13 0.65 -2.93 -6.84
N GLU A 14 1.44 -2.68 -5.81
CA GLU A 14 1.15 -3.11 -4.43
C GLU A 14 -0.21 -2.58 -3.95
N LEU A 15 -0.47 -1.29 -4.14
CA LEU A 15 -1.76 -0.70 -3.80
C LEU A 15 -2.92 -1.35 -4.57
N ALA A 16 -2.74 -1.61 -5.87
CA ALA A 16 -3.78 -2.27 -6.68
C ALA A 16 -4.11 -3.67 -6.15
N PHE A 17 -3.10 -4.50 -5.85
CA PHE A 17 -3.32 -5.83 -5.28
C PHE A 17 -3.93 -5.78 -3.88
N LEU A 18 -3.54 -4.82 -3.05
CA LEU A 18 -4.13 -4.62 -1.73
C LEU A 18 -5.60 -4.24 -1.81
N VAL A 19 -5.99 -3.36 -2.74
CA VAL A 19 -7.39 -2.99 -2.96
C VAL A 19 -8.20 -4.19 -3.45
N ILE A 20 -7.70 -4.95 -4.44
CA ILE A 20 -8.38 -6.15 -4.94
C ILE A 20 -8.55 -7.18 -3.81
N GLY A 21 -7.49 -7.42 -3.03
CA GLY A 21 -7.54 -8.32 -1.88
C GLY A 21 -8.52 -7.85 -0.81
N ALA A 22 -8.54 -6.55 -0.50
CA ALA A 22 -9.47 -5.96 0.46
C ALA A 22 -10.93 -6.07 0.00
N LEU A 23 -11.21 -5.89 -1.28
CA LEU A 23 -12.57 -6.05 -1.82
C LEU A 23 -13.04 -7.49 -1.71
N TYR A 24 -12.20 -8.46 -2.10
CA TYR A 24 -12.54 -9.88 -2.06
C TYR A 24 -12.72 -10.40 -0.62
N LEU A 25 -11.79 -10.06 0.27
CA LEU A 25 -11.89 -10.44 1.69
C LEU A 25 -13.02 -9.70 2.40
N GLY A 26 -13.23 -8.42 2.09
CA GLY A 26 -14.32 -7.62 2.61
C GLY A 26 -15.68 -8.18 2.20
N GLU A 27 -15.84 -8.61 0.95
CA GLU A 27 -17.06 -9.27 0.47
C GLU A 27 -17.34 -10.58 1.22
N THR A 28 -16.28 -11.34 1.51
CA THR A 28 -16.39 -12.59 2.27
C THR A 28 -16.87 -12.32 3.70
N ILE A 29 -16.30 -11.29 4.35
CA ILE A 29 -16.72 -10.84 5.68
C ILE A 29 -18.17 -10.34 5.64
N ASP A 30 -18.54 -9.56 4.62
CA ASP A 30 -19.89 -9.04 4.44
C ASP A 30 -20.93 -10.16 4.30
N LYS A 31 -20.59 -11.24 3.59
CA LYS A 31 -21.47 -12.40 3.44
C LYS A 31 -21.61 -13.21 4.73
N GLU A 32 -20.53 -13.40 5.47
CA GLU A 32 -20.54 -14.22 6.70
C GLU A 32 -21.30 -13.53 7.85
N TYR A 33 -21.16 -12.20 7.97
CA TYR A 33 -21.71 -11.43 9.08
C TYR A 33 -22.94 -10.58 8.68
N GLU A 34 -23.48 -10.78 7.47
CA GLU A 34 -24.57 -9.99 6.88
C GLU A 34 -24.33 -8.47 6.94
N LEU A 35 -23.06 -8.07 6.88
CA LEU A 35 -22.66 -6.68 6.87
C LEU A 35 -22.94 -6.14 5.47
N ARG A 36 -23.83 -5.14 5.37
CA ARG A 36 -24.32 -4.60 4.10
C ARG A 36 -23.27 -3.71 3.39
N GLY A 37 -22.09 -4.25 3.14
CA GLY A 37 -20.95 -3.51 2.55
C GLY A 37 -20.02 -2.84 3.57
N LEU A 38 -20.27 -3.02 4.88
CA LEU A 38 -19.48 -2.39 5.93
C LEU A 38 -18.12 -3.08 6.14
N GLY A 39 -18.06 -4.40 5.91
CA GLY A 39 -16.85 -5.20 5.89
C GLY A 39 -15.92 -4.79 4.75
N GLN A 40 -16.44 -4.61 3.54
CA GLN A 40 -15.68 -4.03 2.42
C GLN A 40 -15.13 -2.64 2.75
N ALA A 41 -16.00 -1.72 3.18
CA ALA A 41 -15.59 -0.35 3.49
C ALA A 41 -14.57 -0.28 4.64
N GLY A 42 -14.80 -1.05 5.71
CA GLY A 42 -13.90 -1.12 6.86
C GLY A 42 -12.54 -1.72 6.50
N LEU A 43 -12.52 -2.82 5.76
CA LEU A 43 -11.27 -3.46 5.36
C LEU A 43 -10.47 -2.60 4.38
N LEU A 44 -11.14 -1.94 3.43
CA LEU A 44 -10.52 -0.94 2.56
C LEU A 44 -9.88 0.19 3.35
N LEU A 45 -10.58 0.73 4.35
CA LEU A 45 -10.04 1.81 5.20
C LEU A 45 -8.79 1.35 5.96
N VAL A 46 -8.85 0.15 6.58
CA VAL A 46 -7.71 -0.42 7.32
C VAL A 46 -6.51 -0.65 6.40
N VAL A 47 -6.74 -1.25 5.24
CA VAL A 47 -5.69 -1.50 4.23
C VAL A 47 -5.10 -0.19 3.72
N PHE A 48 -5.93 0.81 3.45
CA PHE A 48 -5.47 2.12 2.98
C PHE A 48 -4.60 2.82 4.03
N VAL A 49 -5.04 2.86 5.29
CA VAL A 49 -4.26 3.46 6.39
C VAL A 49 -2.93 2.72 6.58
N GLY A 50 -2.96 1.39 6.59
CA GLY A 50 -1.74 0.57 6.69
C GLY A 50 -0.78 0.82 5.54
N TRP A 51 -1.29 0.94 4.32
CA TRP A 51 -0.48 1.22 3.15
C TRP A 51 0.11 2.63 3.16
N VAL A 52 -0.63 3.66 3.61
CA VAL A 52 -0.09 5.02 3.76
C VAL A 52 1.10 5.04 4.73
N ILE A 53 1.00 4.33 5.85
CA ILE A 53 2.12 4.19 6.80
C ILE A 53 3.31 3.51 6.13
N HIS A 54 3.08 2.41 5.42
CA HIS A 54 4.11 1.71 4.66
C HIS A 54 4.79 2.62 3.64
N PHE A 55 4.01 3.39 2.88
CA PHE A 55 4.49 4.31 1.85
C PHE A 55 5.36 5.43 2.44
N ILE A 56 4.96 6.03 3.57
CA ILE A 56 5.77 7.04 4.28
C ILE A 56 7.11 6.45 4.74
N VAL A 57 7.11 5.24 5.28
CA VAL A 57 8.34 4.54 5.72
C VAL A 57 9.26 4.28 4.53
N LEU A 58 8.71 3.85 3.40
CA LEU A 58 9.47 3.61 2.17
C LEU A 58 10.09 4.91 1.63
N LEU A 59 9.33 6.01 1.62
CA LEU A 59 9.83 7.32 1.21
C LEU A 59 10.99 7.80 2.08
N LYS A 60 10.88 7.66 3.41
CA LYS A 60 11.97 8.01 4.33
C LYS A 60 13.24 7.21 4.04
N ARG A 61 13.12 5.89 3.90
CA ARG A 61 14.26 5.02 3.55
C ARG A 61 14.88 5.40 2.21
N PHE A 62 14.07 5.75 1.22
CA PHE A 62 14.58 6.15 -0.08
C PHE A 62 15.33 7.49 -0.01
N GLN A 63 14.83 8.46 0.77
CA GLN A 63 15.54 9.72 1.03
C GLN A 63 16.88 9.49 1.73
N ASP A 64 16.91 8.63 2.75
CA ASP A 64 18.15 8.28 3.46
C ASP A 64 19.17 7.64 2.51
N GLN A 65 18.74 6.73 1.64
CA GLN A 65 19.59 6.09 0.62
C GLN A 65 20.18 7.10 -0.38
N LEU A 66 19.39 8.09 -0.80
CA LEU A 66 19.87 9.13 -1.71
C LEU A 66 20.90 10.06 -1.04
N LYS A 67 20.69 10.38 0.26
CA LYS A 67 21.62 11.21 1.02
C LYS A 67 22.98 10.53 1.21
N ASP A 68 22.98 9.27 1.61
CA ASP A 68 24.20 8.48 1.85
C ASP A 68 25.04 8.35 0.56
N GLN A 69 24.38 8.17 -0.59
CA GLN A 69 25.05 8.12 -1.89
C GLN A 69 25.78 9.43 -2.23
N SER A 70 25.23 10.59 -1.84
CA SER A 70 25.82 11.90 -2.12
C SER A 70 27.00 12.29 -1.22
N GLU A 71 27.12 11.68 -0.03
CA GLU A 71 28.26 11.91 0.89
C GLU A 71 29.44 10.97 0.60
N SER A 72 29.22 9.92 -0.20
CA SER A 72 30.23 8.93 -0.59
C SER A 72 30.91 9.20 -1.93
N GLU A 73 30.50 10.26 -2.65
CA GLU A 73 31.12 10.78 -3.89
C GLU A 73 31.98 12.01 -3.61
#